data_AF-A0A842XZJ4-F1
#
_entry.id   AF-A0A842XZJ4-F1
#
_cell.length_a   1.000
_cell.length_b   1.000
_cell.length_c   1.000
_cell.angle_alpha   90.00
_cell.angle_beta   90.00
_cell.angle_gamma   90.00
#
_symmetry.space_group_name_H-M   'P 1'
#
loop_
_entity.id
_entity.type
_entity.pdbx_description
1 polymer ?
#
loop_
_entity_poly.entity_id
_entity_poly.type
_entity_poly.pdbx_seq_one_letter_code
_entity_poly.pdbx_strand_id
1 'polypeptide(L)'
;MDIIIGKCGIACGVCKNYNNGCLGCEKENSQNELCLIFRCAEQKAIRYCLQCGTYPCSLMRGLSKSYCPVFSKIEINTVIEHTIN
;
A
#
# COMPACT_ATOMS: atom_id res chain seq x y z
N MET A 1 9.60 -11.02 16.84
CA MET A 1 9.16 -11.00 15.43
C MET A 1 8.78 -9.58 15.12
N ASP A 2 9.45 -8.96 14.15
CA ASP A 2 9.26 -7.54 13.87
C ASP A 2 7.94 -7.30 13.14
N ILE A 3 7.16 -6.33 13.62
CA ILE A 3 5.91 -5.93 12.97
C ILE A 3 6.25 -5.04 11.77
N ILE A 4 5.95 -5.52 10.56
CA ILE A 4 6.06 -4.70 9.35
C ILE A 4 4.83 -3.80 9.28
N ILE A 5 5.05 -2.49 9.18
CA ILE A 5 3.97 -1.49 9.08
C ILE A 5 4.17 -0.75 7.76
N GLY A 6 3.12 -0.66 6.94
CA GLY A 6 3.16 0.13 5.71
C GLY A 6 3.11 1.63 6.01
N LYS A 7 3.51 2.48 5.06
CA LYS A 7 3.44 3.95 5.22
C LYS A 7 2.03 4.45 5.58
N CYS A 8 0.98 3.72 5.20
CA CYS A 8 -0.41 4.01 5.59
C CYS A 8 -0.70 3.84 7.10
N GLY A 9 0.22 3.26 7.86
CA GLY A 9 0.08 2.98 9.30
C GLY A 9 -0.59 1.63 9.62
N ILE A 10 -0.93 0.83 8.61
CA ILE A 10 -1.51 -0.51 8.80
C ILE A 10 -0.39 -1.54 8.92
N ALA A 11 -0.45 -2.39 9.95
CA ALA A 11 0.45 -3.53 10.09
C ALA A 11 0.17 -4.55 8.97
N CYS A 12 1.21 -5.02 8.29
CA CYS A 12 1.11 -5.99 7.21
C CYS A 12 0.39 -7.27 7.66
N GLY A 13 0.58 -7.71 8.90
CA GLY A 13 -0.10 -8.88 9.46
C GLY A 13 -1.64 -8.79 9.52
N VAL A 14 -2.22 -7.60 9.44
CA VAL A 14 -3.68 -7.39 9.37
C VAL A 14 -4.15 -6.87 8.00
N CYS A 15 -3.22 -6.65 7.07
CA CYS A 15 -3.53 -6.21 5.72
C CYS A 15 -4.00 -7.41 4.88
N LYS A 16 -5.21 -7.33 4.32
CA LYS A 16 -5.78 -8.43 3.49
C LYS A 16 -4.90 -8.82 2.30
N ASN A 17 -4.13 -7.87 1.76
CA ASN A 17 -3.30 -8.12 0.57
C ASN A 17 -1.98 -8.82 0.91
N TYR A 18 -1.50 -8.72 2.15
CA TYR A 18 -0.18 -9.28 2.52
C TYR A 18 -0.14 -10.80 2.33
N ASN A 19 -1.21 -11.50 2.69
CA ASN A 19 -1.33 -12.94 2.51
C ASN A 19 -1.64 -13.36 1.06
N ASN A 20 -1.84 -12.40 0.14
CA ASN A 20 -2.17 -12.65 -1.27
C ASN A 20 -1.01 -12.31 -2.22
N GLY A 21 0.25 -12.39 -1.75
CA GLY A 21 1.43 -12.20 -2.59
C GLY A 21 2.06 -10.80 -2.55
N CYS A 22 1.55 -9.88 -1.73
CA CYS A 22 2.21 -8.59 -1.49
C CYS A 22 3.53 -8.78 -0.71
N LEU A 23 4.61 -8.19 -1.23
CA LEU A 23 5.97 -8.31 -0.70
C LEU A 23 6.28 -7.29 0.42
N GLY A 24 5.28 -6.53 0.85
CA GLY A 24 5.40 -5.46 1.85
C GLY A 24 5.52 -4.07 1.24
N CYS A 25 4.98 -3.07 1.94
CA CYS A 25 4.78 -1.71 1.44
C CYS A 25 6.02 -1.08 0.80
N GLU A 26 7.19 -1.18 1.46
CA GLU A 26 8.46 -0.61 0.97
C GLU A 26 8.92 -1.30 -0.32
N LYS A 27 8.85 -2.63 -0.37
CA LYS A 27 9.29 -3.42 -1.54
C LYS A 27 8.35 -3.25 -2.73
N GLU A 28 7.05 -3.21 -2.49
CA GLU A 28 6.03 -2.96 -3.52
C GLU A 28 6.18 -1.57 -4.16
N ASN A 29 6.47 -0.54 -3.34
CA ASN A 29 6.57 0.83 -3.83
C ASN A 29 7.96 1.21 -4.34
N SER A 30 9.02 0.48 -3.99
CA SER A 30 10.34 0.69 -4.60
C SER A 30 10.38 0.31 -6.09
N GLN A 31 9.46 -0.55 -6.52
CA GLN A 31 9.31 -0.98 -7.91
C GLN A 31 8.18 -0.23 -8.64
N ASN A 32 7.20 0.30 -7.90
CA ASN A 32 5.99 0.90 -8.45
C ASN A 32 5.53 2.10 -7.60
N GLU A 33 5.77 3.33 -8.05
CA GLU A 33 5.38 4.56 -7.33
C GLU A 33 3.87 4.90 -7.40
N LEU A 34 3.00 3.90 -7.29
CA LEU A 34 1.55 4.06 -7.49
C LEU A 34 0.80 4.47 -6.21
N CYS A 35 1.36 4.21 -5.03
CA CYS A 35 0.70 4.58 -3.79
C CYS A 35 0.93 6.05 -3.44
N LEU A 36 -0.09 6.89 -3.60
CA LEU A 36 -0.04 8.30 -3.21
C LEU A 36 0.27 8.50 -1.71
N ILE A 37 -0.16 7.56 -0.85
CA ILE A 37 0.14 7.59 0.58
C ILE A 37 1.63 7.36 0.83
N PHE A 38 2.25 6.42 0.10
CA PHE A 38 3.68 6.15 0.18
C PHE A 38 4.49 7.39 -0.21
N ARG A 39 4.19 7.95 -1.39
CA ARG A 39 4.84 9.18 -1.88
C ARG A 39 4.68 10.36 -0.93
N CYS A 40 3.48 10.55 -0.37
CA CYS A 40 3.23 11.61 0.60
C CYS A 40 4.05 11.43 1.90
N ALA A 41 4.21 10.20 2.39
CA ALA A 41 5.03 9.92 3.57
C ALA A 41 6.52 10.19 3.31
N GLU A 42 7.03 9.76 2.15
CA GLU A 42 8.41 10.03 1.72
C GLU A 42 8.68 11.54 1.60
N GLN A 43 7.79 12.29 0.94
CA GLN A 43 7.91 13.75 0.80
C GLN A 43 7.89 14.49 2.14
N LYS A 44 7.14 13.97 3.12
CA LYS A 44 7.06 14.54 4.47
C LYS A 44 8.16 14.02 5.39
N ALA A 45 9.03 13.12 4.92
CA ALA A 45 10.05 12.43 5.71
C ALA A 45 9.49 11.78 6.99
N ILE A 46 8.27 11.23 6.90
CA ILE A 46 7.63 10.50 8.01
C ILE A 46 7.61 9.00 7.71
N ARG A 47 7.75 8.20 8.76
CA ARG A 47 7.77 6.74 8.63
C ARG A 47 6.36 6.20 8.37
N TYR A 48 5.34 6.75 9.02
CA TYR A 48 3.95 6.31 8.91
C TYR A 48 2.99 7.50 8.93
N CYS A 49 1.82 7.35 8.32
CA CYS A 49 0.76 8.37 8.35
C CYS A 49 0.37 8.79 9.78
N LEU A 50 0.48 7.90 10.78
CA LEU A 50 0.22 8.21 12.19
C LEU A 50 1.13 9.32 12.76
N GLN A 51 2.28 9.57 12.12
CA GLN A 51 3.19 10.66 12.48
C GLN A 51 2.87 11.97 11.75
N CYS A 52 1.91 11.96 10.82
CA CYS A 52 1.50 13.16 10.09
C CYS A 52 0.65 14.06 11.00
N GLY A 53 1.00 15.35 11.09
CA GLY A 53 0.22 16.32 11.88
C GLY A 53 -1.21 16.57 11.36
N THR A 54 -1.54 16.07 10.17
CA THR A 54 -2.90 16.14 9.58
C THR A 54 -3.60 14.78 9.57
N TYR A 55 -3.13 13.80 10.33
CA TYR A 55 -3.75 12.49 10.42
C TYR A 55 -5.10 12.56 11.15
N PRO A 56 -6.16 11.88 10.66
CA PRO A 56 -6.28 11.26 9.34
C PRO A 56 -6.53 12.31 8.25
N CYS A 57 -5.85 12.19 7.10
CA CYS A 57 -6.01 13.12 5.99
C CYS A 57 -6.83 12.53 4.83
N SER A 58 -7.16 13.36 3.83
CA SER A 58 -7.99 12.95 2.68
C SER A 58 -7.41 11.79 1.87
N LEU A 59 -6.07 11.62 1.84
CA LEU A 59 -5.42 10.49 1.17
C LEU A 59 -5.74 9.14 1.82
N MET A 60 -6.23 9.12 3.06
CA MET A 60 -6.61 7.90 3.75
C MET A 60 -8.02 7.41 3.41
N ARG A 61 -8.79 8.19 2.64
CA ARG A 61 -10.14 7.82 2.23
C ARG A 61 -10.11 6.52 1.42
N GLY A 62 -10.80 5.49 1.91
CA GLY A 62 -10.90 4.18 1.25
C GLY A 62 -9.91 3.10 1.74
N LEU A 63 -8.89 3.47 2.53
CA LEU A 63 -7.99 2.48 3.17
C LEU A 63 -8.73 1.50 4.09
N SER A 64 -9.84 1.94 4.71
CA SER A 64 -10.70 1.10 5.56
C SER A 64 -11.27 -0.13 4.84
N LYS A 65 -11.24 -0.16 3.51
CA LYS A 65 -11.66 -1.31 2.68
C LYS A 65 -10.51 -2.25 2.30
N SER A 66 -9.34 -2.12 2.94
CA SER A 66 -8.12 -2.85 2.60
C SER A 66 -7.58 -2.55 1.19
N TYR A 67 -7.97 -1.42 0.61
CA TYR A 67 -7.52 -0.99 -0.69
C TYR A 67 -6.04 -0.56 -0.65
N CYS A 68 -5.20 -1.26 -1.40
CA CYS A 68 -3.81 -0.88 -1.68
C CYS A 68 -3.69 -0.57 -3.18
N PRO A 69 -3.40 0.67 -3.59
CA PRO A 69 -3.30 1.04 -5.01
C PRO A 69 -2.28 0.22 -5.80
N VAL A 70 -1.24 -0.30 -5.14
CA VAL A 70 -0.21 -1.13 -5.78
C VAL A 70 -0.73 -2.54 -6.04
N PHE A 71 -1.44 -3.13 -5.06
CA PHE A 71 -1.95 -4.49 -5.17
C PHE A 71 -3.16 -4.57 -6.12
N SER A 72 -4.04 -3.56 -6.13
CA SER A 72 -5.20 -3.53 -7.04
C SER A 72 -4.85 -3.46 -8.54
N LYS A 73 -3.58 -3.19 -8.90
CA LYS A 73 -3.12 -3.32 -10.29
C LYS A 73 -2.75 -4.76 -10.69
N ILE A 74 -2.44 -5.63 -9.73
CA ILE A 74 -1.99 -7.00 -10.02
C ILE A 74 -3.12 -7.81 -10.67
N GLU A 75 -4.38 -7.59 -10.28
CA GLU A 75 -5.53 -8.30 -10.87
C GLU A 75 -5.82 -7.94 -12.34
N ILE A 76 -5.44 -6.75 -12.81
CA ILE A 76 -5.72 -6.34 -14.20
C ILE A 76 -4.77 -7.04 -15.18
N ASN A 77 -3.49 -7.17 -14.83
CA ASN A 77 -2.52 -7.81 -15.72
C ASN A 77 -2.75 -9.33 -15.81
N THR A 78 -3.17 -9.99 -14.73
CA THR A 78 -3.49 -11.42 -14.73
C THR A 78 -4.71 -11.76 -15.61
N VAL A 79 -5.71 -10.86 -15.68
CA VAL A 79 -6.87 -11.05 -16.57
C VAL A 79 -6.48 -10.91 -18.04
N ILE A 80 -5.59 -9.98 -18.37
CA ILE A 80 -5.14 -9.77 -19.76
C ILE A 80 -4.35 -10.98 -20.28
N GLU A 81 -3.46 -11.57 -19.47
CA GLU A 81 -2.67 -12.75 -19.87
C GLU A 81 -3.54 -14.01 -20.13
N HIS A 82 -4.70 -14.14 -19.47
CA HIS A 82 -5.63 -15.25 -19.67
C HIS A 82 -6.66 -15.00 -20.80
N THR A 83 -6.70 -13.81 -21.39
CA THR A 83 -7.63 -13.49 -22.50
C THR A 83 -6.93 -13.51 -23.86
N ILE A 84 -5.60 -13.57 -23.88
CA ILE A 84 -4.77 -13.54 -25.10
C ILE A 84 -4.17 -14.94 -25.42
N ASN A 85 -4.37 -15.95 -24.57
CA ASN A 85 -4.04 -17.37 -24.83
C ASN A 85 -5.30 -18.21 -25.01
#